data_AF-A0A1T5FPN4-F1
#
_entry.id   AF-A0A1T5FPN4-F1
#
_cell.length_a   1.000
_cell.length_b   1.000
_cell.length_c   1.000
_cell.angle_alpha   90.00
_cell.angle_beta   90.00
_cell.angle_gamma   90.00
#
_symmetry.space_group_name_H-M   'P 1'
#
loop_
_entity.id
_entity.type
_entity.pdbx_description
1 polymer ?
#
loop_
_entity_poly.entity_id
_entity_poly.type
_entity_poly.pdbx_seq_one_letter_code
_entity_poly.pdbx_strand_id
1 'polypeptide(L)'
;MTKRMRFIVVAFVALAGPAEVQATRVTGADVLARWQRTRIARLGGEQASLAAQDIARQMLSNPGSPYSDLIAQPEFTNDVDWVATVDAFSARGLTAAGALAALQWDLGMTRARPRMDIKVKAGFRDDFVAASAIKADVDADVFWHMLDLTGYRHSTKAAVYAVGMQILRAQAIAVPSDEWIAKAIDPDVFTRVMRAQHMDQLRPYDLEYLSTLVQYRLIHWKAGAESSSGHRSLPVVYRVARTAAAYRDAQGYAGSSPCTRDGTPRASSAGTGGDDDRPLCFAAATDRAVHAWYLAEYTRQSTYVPEHHDDGLSRLARFAGLVLTLVDLAGVLEFVEATVAESLVTSEAIGDAEAEASFARADLLSCPIPE
;
A
#
# COMPACT_ATOMS: atom_id res chain seq x y z
N MET A 1 3.69 -23.76 64.28
CA MET A 1 4.56 -23.17 63.23
C MET A 1 4.18 -23.79 61.88
N THR A 2 3.26 -23.15 61.17
CA THR A 2 2.70 -23.66 59.91
C THR A 2 3.40 -22.98 58.73
N LYS A 3 4.20 -23.75 58.00
CA LYS A 3 5.02 -23.31 56.85
C LYS A 3 4.09 -23.01 55.66
N ARG A 4 3.86 -21.73 55.35
CA ARG A 4 3.14 -21.31 54.13
C ARG A 4 4.05 -21.49 52.91
N MET A 5 3.71 -22.46 52.08
CA MET A 5 4.34 -22.70 50.78
C MET A 5 3.80 -21.66 49.78
N ARG A 6 4.65 -20.73 49.33
CA ARG A 6 4.31 -19.77 48.28
C ARG A 6 4.53 -20.44 46.92
N PHE A 7 3.46 -20.72 46.20
CA PHE A 7 3.52 -21.05 44.78
C PHE A 7 3.87 -19.77 44.01
N ILE A 8 5.02 -19.78 43.34
CA ILE A 8 5.38 -18.77 42.35
C ILE A 8 4.75 -19.22 41.03
N VAL A 9 3.67 -18.57 40.63
CA VAL A 9 3.12 -18.71 39.28
C VAL A 9 3.99 -17.85 38.37
N VAL A 10 4.87 -18.48 37.60
CA VAL A 10 5.61 -17.82 36.53
C VAL A 10 4.66 -17.67 35.35
N ALA A 11 4.09 -16.48 35.16
CA ALA A 11 3.38 -16.13 33.95
C ALA A 11 4.40 -16.01 32.81
N PHE A 12 4.40 -16.97 31.89
CA PHE A 12 5.09 -16.83 30.61
C PHE A 12 4.34 -15.77 29.79
N VAL A 13 4.81 -14.53 29.82
CA VAL A 13 4.46 -13.52 28.82
C VAL A 13 5.13 -13.97 27.53
N ALA A 14 4.38 -14.64 26.66
CA ALA A 14 4.80 -14.82 25.28
C ALA A 14 4.91 -13.44 24.66
N LEU A 15 6.14 -12.96 24.46
CA LEU A 15 6.43 -11.75 23.70
C LEU A 15 6.01 -12.03 22.24
N ALA A 16 4.75 -11.78 21.93
CA ALA A 16 4.29 -11.70 20.55
C ALA A 16 5.11 -10.61 19.88
N GLY A 17 6.00 -11.00 18.96
CA GLY A 17 6.69 -10.05 18.11
C GLY A 17 5.67 -9.21 17.34
N PRO A 18 5.98 -7.96 16.98
CA PRO A 18 5.07 -7.10 16.25
C PRO A 18 4.58 -7.81 14.97
N ALA A 19 3.26 -7.81 14.75
CA ALA A 19 2.59 -8.52 13.65
C ALA A 19 3.22 -8.24 12.27
N GLU A 20 3.80 -7.05 12.10
CA GLU A 20 4.45 -6.62 10.86
C GLU A 20 5.72 -7.42 10.50
N VAL A 21 6.46 -7.92 11.50
CA VAL A 21 7.63 -8.79 11.26
C VAL A 21 7.20 -10.18 10.78
N GLN A 22 5.98 -10.60 11.10
CA GLN A 22 5.41 -11.86 10.63
C GLN A 22 4.82 -11.71 9.21
N ALA A 23 4.09 -10.63 8.94
CA ALA A 23 3.52 -10.34 7.62
C ALA A 23 4.57 -10.30 6.51
N THR A 24 5.68 -9.61 6.77
CA THR A 24 6.77 -9.40 5.79
C THR A 24 7.51 -10.67 5.39
N ARG A 25 7.36 -11.77 6.13
CA ARG A 25 7.97 -13.08 5.82
C ARG A 25 7.08 -13.98 4.98
N VAL A 26 5.81 -13.63 4.82
CA VAL A 26 4.84 -14.44 4.06
C VAL A 26 4.80 -13.92 2.62
N THR A 27 5.54 -14.58 1.73
CA THR A 27 5.59 -14.23 0.30
C THR A 27 4.92 -15.32 -0.55
N GLY A 28 4.46 -14.93 -1.73
CA GLY A 28 3.82 -15.84 -2.70
C GLY A 28 2.54 -16.52 -2.19
N ALA A 29 1.86 -15.90 -1.21
CA ALA A 29 0.56 -16.34 -0.70
C ALA A 29 -0.45 -15.20 -0.84
N ASP A 30 -1.55 -15.49 -1.54
CA ASP A 30 -2.70 -14.62 -1.71
C ASP A 30 -3.81 -15.08 -0.76
N VAL A 31 -3.73 -14.57 0.48
CA VAL A 31 -4.64 -14.99 1.57
C VAL A 31 -6.05 -14.48 1.30
N LEU A 32 -6.19 -13.26 0.79
CA LEU A 32 -7.49 -12.64 0.51
C LEU A 32 -8.22 -13.38 -0.60
N ALA A 33 -7.57 -13.61 -1.75
CA ALA A 33 -8.21 -14.33 -2.85
C ALA A 33 -8.62 -15.72 -2.38
N ARG A 34 -7.74 -16.46 -1.69
CA ARG A 34 -8.05 -17.79 -1.16
C ARG A 34 -9.25 -17.76 -0.23
N TRP A 35 -9.30 -16.81 0.71
CA TRP A 35 -10.41 -16.66 1.64
C TRP A 35 -11.72 -16.37 0.93
N GLN A 36 -11.72 -15.47 -0.05
CA GLN A 36 -12.89 -15.18 -0.87
C GLN A 36 -13.36 -16.40 -1.66
N ARG A 37 -12.46 -17.18 -2.29
CA ARG A 37 -12.90 -18.41 -3.01
C ARG A 37 -13.54 -19.42 -2.07
N THR A 38 -12.97 -19.60 -0.88
CA THR A 38 -13.52 -20.51 0.12
C THR A 38 -14.92 -20.08 0.55
N ARG A 39 -15.12 -18.77 0.78
CA ARG A 39 -16.45 -18.21 1.10
C ARG A 39 -17.43 -18.39 -0.06
N ILE A 40 -17.03 -18.06 -1.29
CA ILE A 40 -17.88 -18.18 -2.50
C ILE A 40 -18.29 -19.64 -2.72
N ALA A 41 -17.36 -20.58 -2.59
CA ALA A 41 -17.65 -22.01 -2.75
C ALA A 41 -18.68 -22.53 -1.72
N ARG A 42 -18.77 -21.89 -0.54
CA ARG A 42 -19.71 -22.31 0.53
C ARG A 42 -21.03 -21.54 0.52
N LEU A 43 -20.98 -20.24 0.30
CA LEU A 43 -22.11 -19.31 0.46
C LEU A 43 -22.74 -18.87 -0.88
N GLY A 44 -22.04 -19.07 -2.01
CA GLY A 44 -22.39 -18.47 -3.30
C GLY A 44 -21.91 -17.02 -3.44
N GLY A 45 -21.85 -16.51 -4.68
CA GLY A 45 -21.27 -15.19 -4.98
C GLY A 45 -21.96 -14.02 -4.27
N GLU A 46 -23.29 -14.00 -4.25
CA GLU A 46 -24.08 -12.90 -3.65
C GLU A 46 -23.87 -12.75 -2.13
N GLN A 47 -23.68 -13.85 -1.41
CA GLN A 47 -23.56 -13.86 0.05
C GLN A 47 -22.11 -13.85 0.53
N ALA A 48 -21.16 -14.17 -0.35
CA ALA A 48 -19.75 -14.28 -0.01
C ALA A 48 -18.96 -12.97 -0.13
N SER A 49 -19.44 -12.02 -0.95
CA SER A 49 -18.81 -10.70 -1.12
C SER A 49 -18.74 -9.98 0.23
N LEU A 50 -17.54 -9.48 0.55
CA LEU A 50 -17.27 -8.80 1.81
C LEU A 50 -16.86 -7.38 1.46
N ALA A 51 -17.75 -6.43 1.76
CA ALA A 51 -17.43 -5.04 1.51
C ALA A 51 -16.14 -4.66 2.24
N ALA A 52 -15.30 -3.86 1.58
CA ALA A 52 -14.04 -3.36 2.09
C ALA A 52 -14.12 -2.76 3.51
N GLN A 53 -15.25 -2.10 3.80
CA GLN A 53 -15.54 -1.48 5.08
C GLN A 53 -15.86 -2.53 6.16
N ASP A 54 -16.48 -3.65 5.80
CA ASP A 54 -16.81 -4.74 6.73
C ASP A 54 -15.54 -5.46 7.19
N ILE A 55 -14.61 -5.69 6.27
CA ILE A 55 -13.31 -6.27 6.59
C ILE A 55 -12.54 -5.30 7.50
N ALA A 56 -12.53 -4.00 7.20
CA ALA A 56 -11.89 -3.00 8.05
C ALA A 56 -12.50 -2.96 9.46
N ARG A 57 -13.83 -3.00 9.57
CA ARG A 57 -14.56 -3.05 10.86
C ARG A 57 -14.17 -4.23 11.73
N GLN A 58 -13.82 -5.36 11.14
CA GLN A 58 -13.41 -6.54 11.88
C GLN A 58 -11.91 -6.54 12.24
N MET A 59 -11.08 -5.81 11.49
CA MET A 59 -9.62 -5.79 11.69
C MET A 59 -9.12 -4.62 12.54
N LEU A 60 -9.89 -3.54 12.65
CA LEU A 60 -9.49 -2.30 13.30
C LEU A 60 -10.39 -1.99 14.50
N SER A 61 -9.80 -1.59 15.63
CA SER A 61 -10.54 -1.22 16.84
C SER A 61 -11.44 0.01 16.66
N ASN A 62 -11.02 0.96 15.82
CA ASN A 62 -11.80 2.11 15.40
C ASN A 62 -11.51 2.42 13.91
N PRO A 63 -12.26 1.84 12.96
CA PRO A 63 -11.99 1.98 11.52
C PRO A 63 -12.02 3.42 11.00
N GLY A 64 -12.71 4.33 11.69
CA GLY A 64 -12.73 5.75 11.33
C GLY A 64 -11.49 6.53 11.79
N SER A 65 -10.65 5.93 12.64
CA SER A 65 -9.42 6.56 13.11
C SER A 65 -8.25 6.20 12.19
N PRO A 66 -7.45 7.19 11.73
CA PRO A 66 -6.23 6.92 10.97
C PRO A 66 -5.19 6.17 11.81
N TYR A 67 -5.30 6.25 13.15
CA TYR A 67 -4.39 5.65 14.11
C TYR A 67 -5.02 4.43 14.81
N SER A 68 -5.99 3.76 14.18
CA SER A 68 -6.65 2.60 14.78
C SER A 68 -5.70 1.44 15.03
N ASP A 69 -5.80 0.81 16.19
CA ASP A 69 -5.05 -0.42 16.49
C ASP A 69 -5.67 -1.62 15.75
N LEU A 70 -4.84 -2.63 15.51
CA LEU A 70 -5.28 -3.91 14.97
C LEU A 70 -6.01 -4.72 16.05
N ILE A 71 -7.10 -5.36 15.68
CA ILE A 71 -7.73 -6.41 16.48
C ILE A 71 -6.88 -7.67 16.33
N ALA A 72 -6.36 -8.19 17.45
CA ALA A 72 -5.45 -9.34 17.44
C ALA A 72 -6.09 -10.63 16.91
N GLN A 73 -7.39 -10.81 17.17
CA GLN A 73 -8.19 -11.95 16.72
C GLN A 73 -9.54 -11.44 16.22
N PRO A 74 -9.63 -10.99 14.95
CA PRO A 74 -10.90 -10.61 14.33
C PRO A 74 -11.92 -11.75 14.41
N GLU A 75 -13.22 -11.43 14.51
CA GLU A 75 -14.26 -12.45 14.66
C GLU A 75 -14.25 -13.50 13.55
N PHE A 76 -14.06 -13.08 12.29
CA PHE A 76 -13.97 -14.00 11.14
C PHE A 76 -12.87 -15.05 11.26
N THR A 77 -11.86 -14.86 12.13
CA THR A 77 -10.81 -15.86 12.32
C THR A 77 -11.30 -17.14 12.98
N ASN A 78 -12.51 -17.12 13.54
CA ASN A 78 -13.19 -18.31 14.06
C ASN A 78 -14.14 -18.94 13.02
N ASP A 79 -14.33 -18.31 11.86
CA ASP A 79 -15.21 -18.82 10.82
C ASP A 79 -14.60 -20.05 10.15
N VAL A 80 -15.47 -20.99 9.76
CA VAL A 80 -15.10 -22.20 9.04
C VAL A 80 -14.33 -21.90 7.75
N ASP A 81 -14.66 -20.78 7.09
CA ASP A 81 -14.00 -20.36 5.85
C ASP A 81 -12.56 -19.91 6.09
N TRP A 82 -12.31 -19.24 7.22
CA TRP A 82 -10.96 -18.83 7.59
C TRP A 82 -10.09 -20.04 7.95
N VAL A 83 -10.64 -20.98 8.73
CA VAL A 83 -9.93 -22.23 9.06
C VAL A 83 -9.53 -22.98 7.79
N ALA A 84 -10.47 -23.18 6.86
CA ALA A 84 -10.18 -23.83 5.58
C ALA A 84 -9.20 -23.04 4.69
N THR A 85 -9.18 -21.71 4.81
CA THR A 85 -8.19 -20.85 4.12
C THR A 85 -6.79 -21.09 4.66
N VAL A 86 -6.62 -21.08 5.99
CA VAL A 86 -5.33 -21.31 6.64
C VAL A 86 -4.83 -22.72 6.39
N ASP A 87 -5.72 -23.72 6.47
CA ASP A 87 -5.38 -25.13 6.22
C ASP A 87 -4.82 -25.33 4.81
N ALA A 88 -5.30 -24.58 3.82
CA ALA A 88 -4.79 -24.63 2.45
C ALA A 88 -3.33 -24.17 2.32
N PHE A 89 -2.84 -23.35 3.26
CA PHE A 89 -1.44 -22.90 3.31
C PHE A 89 -0.59 -23.65 4.34
N SER A 90 -1.20 -24.54 5.14
CA SER A 90 -0.50 -25.28 6.20
C SER A 90 0.67 -26.12 5.67
N ALA A 91 0.51 -26.73 4.49
CA ALA A 91 1.56 -27.50 3.81
C ALA A 91 2.77 -26.63 3.42
N ARG A 92 2.60 -25.31 3.32
CA ARG A 92 3.67 -24.32 3.06
C ARG A 92 4.22 -23.72 4.36
N GLY A 93 3.82 -24.25 5.52
CA GLY A 93 4.25 -23.79 6.84
C GLY A 93 3.64 -22.46 7.28
N LEU A 94 2.59 -21.97 6.60
CA LEU A 94 1.93 -20.73 6.98
C LEU A 94 1.03 -20.94 8.21
N THR A 95 1.24 -20.14 9.26
CA THR A 95 0.40 -20.17 10.46
C THR A 95 -0.82 -19.26 10.29
N ALA A 96 -1.88 -19.48 11.09
CA ALA A 96 -3.05 -18.60 11.11
C ALA A 96 -2.68 -17.13 11.38
N ALA A 97 -1.76 -16.90 12.33
CA ALA A 97 -1.24 -15.56 12.63
C ALA A 97 -0.48 -14.96 11.45
N GLY A 98 0.35 -15.74 10.75
CA GLY A 98 1.05 -15.29 9.55
C GLY A 98 0.10 -14.96 8.40
N ALA A 99 -0.95 -15.76 8.19
CA ALA A 99 -1.99 -15.50 7.20
C ALA A 99 -2.77 -14.21 7.52
N LEU A 100 -3.17 -14.02 8.77
CA LEU A 100 -3.84 -12.80 9.22
C LEU A 100 -2.92 -11.57 9.03
N ALA A 101 -1.65 -11.68 9.41
CA ALA A 101 -0.69 -10.60 9.26
C ALA A 101 -0.45 -10.24 7.79
N ALA A 102 -0.35 -11.24 6.90
CA ALA A 102 -0.25 -11.02 5.46
C ALA A 102 -1.49 -10.31 4.90
N LEU A 103 -2.68 -10.72 5.34
CA LEU A 103 -3.95 -10.10 4.96
C LEU A 103 -4.03 -8.64 5.45
N GLN A 104 -3.67 -8.38 6.71
CA GLN A 104 -3.64 -7.02 7.28
C GLN A 104 -2.65 -6.10 6.53
N TRP A 105 -1.51 -6.65 6.10
CA TRP A 105 -0.52 -5.92 5.30
C TRP A 105 -1.05 -5.55 3.91
N ASP A 106 -1.61 -6.53 3.20
CA ASP A 106 -2.20 -6.33 1.87
C ASP A 106 -3.38 -5.35 1.88
N LEU A 107 -4.17 -5.36 2.95
CA LEU A 107 -5.29 -4.46 3.10
C LEU A 107 -4.89 -3.08 3.63
N GLY A 108 -3.60 -2.82 3.85
CA GLY A 108 -3.10 -1.53 4.31
C GLY A 108 -3.48 -1.16 5.75
N MET A 109 -3.71 -2.16 6.61
CA MET A 109 -4.10 -1.96 8.01
C MET A 109 -2.91 -1.67 8.93
N THR A 110 -1.69 -1.84 8.42
CA THR A 110 -0.44 -1.75 9.20
C THR A 110 0.14 -0.33 9.20
N ARG A 111 1.11 -0.07 10.08
CA ARG A 111 1.69 1.28 10.30
C ARG A 111 3.16 1.31 9.90
N ALA A 112 3.85 2.43 10.07
CA ALA A 112 5.25 2.56 9.72
C ALA A 112 6.04 3.27 10.83
N ARG A 113 5.85 2.88 12.09
CA ARG A 113 6.56 3.52 13.20
C ARG A 113 8.04 3.10 13.21
N PRO A 114 8.98 4.07 13.21
CA PRO A 114 10.39 3.74 13.18
C PRO A 114 10.78 2.91 14.41
N ARG A 115 11.59 1.87 14.19
CA ARG A 115 12.16 0.98 15.21
C ARG A 115 11.16 0.09 15.97
N MET A 116 9.86 0.23 15.70
CA MET A 116 8.81 -0.67 16.23
C MET A 116 8.25 -1.56 15.13
N ASP A 117 7.82 -0.91 14.06
CA ASP A 117 7.17 -1.49 12.89
C ASP A 117 8.21 -1.72 11.80
N ILE A 118 9.04 -0.70 11.54
CA ILE A 118 10.05 -0.70 10.48
C ILE A 118 11.45 -0.55 11.05
N LYS A 119 12.35 -1.45 10.67
CA LYS A 119 13.78 -1.32 10.96
C LYS A 119 14.40 -0.27 10.03
N VAL A 120 14.69 0.90 10.57
CA VAL A 120 15.35 2.00 9.85
C VAL A 120 16.75 1.58 9.39
N LYS A 121 17.10 1.93 8.16
CA LYS A 121 18.41 1.70 7.53
C LYS A 121 19.12 3.04 7.30
N ALA A 122 20.44 3.00 7.11
CA ALA A 122 21.22 4.17 6.71
C ALA A 122 20.80 4.68 5.32
N GLY A 123 21.08 5.95 5.01
CA GLY A 123 20.77 6.60 3.73
C GLY A 123 19.65 7.64 3.80
N PHE A 124 18.85 7.63 4.87
CA PHE A 124 17.85 8.65 5.16
C PHE A 124 18.33 9.56 6.32
N ARG A 125 17.93 10.83 6.28
CA ARG A 125 18.30 11.84 7.28
C ARG A 125 17.40 11.85 8.51
N ASP A 126 16.19 11.31 8.38
CA ASP A 126 15.15 11.32 9.40
C ASP A 126 14.49 9.92 9.49
N ASP A 127 14.19 9.49 10.71
CA ASP A 127 13.66 8.14 11.00
C ASP A 127 12.23 7.96 10.46
N PHE A 128 11.39 9.00 10.43
CA PHE A 128 10.03 8.93 9.89
C PHE A 128 10.04 8.84 8.37
N VAL A 129 10.89 9.66 7.73
CA VAL A 129 11.15 9.57 6.29
C VAL A 129 11.62 8.17 5.93
N ALA A 130 12.60 7.65 6.68
CA ALA A 130 13.16 6.33 6.45
C ALA A 130 12.11 5.22 6.61
N ALA A 131 11.31 5.25 7.68
CA ALA A 131 10.34 4.20 7.95
C ALA A 131 9.27 4.11 6.85
N SER A 132 8.74 5.25 6.41
CA SER A 132 7.76 5.33 5.32
C SER A 132 8.35 4.89 3.97
N ALA A 133 9.54 5.38 3.61
CA ALA A 133 10.20 5.01 2.35
C ALA A 133 10.63 3.53 2.31
N ILE A 134 11.17 3.00 3.41
CA ILE A 134 11.53 1.58 3.52
C ILE A 134 10.30 0.69 3.44
N LYS A 135 9.19 1.06 4.09
CA LYS A 135 7.93 0.31 3.99
C LYS A 135 7.36 0.33 2.57
N ALA A 136 7.52 1.45 1.87
CA ALA A 136 7.19 1.56 0.45
C ALA A 136 8.16 0.79 -0.47
N ASP A 137 9.20 0.16 0.07
CA ASP A 137 10.28 -0.47 -0.70
C ASP A 137 10.83 0.53 -1.73
N VAL A 138 11.29 1.70 -1.29
CA VAL A 138 11.99 2.69 -2.13
C VAL A 138 13.35 2.93 -1.52
N ASP A 139 14.40 2.69 -2.29
CA ASP A 139 15.77 2.90 -1.84
C ASP A 139 16.10 4.40 -1.70
N ALA A 140 16.99 4.72 -0.77
CA ALA A 140 17.33 6.11 -0.45
C ALA A 140 17.85 6.90 -1.66
N ASP A 141 18.59 6.25 -2.56
CA ASP A 141 19.14 6.91 -3.76
C ASP A 141 18.03 7.31 -4.75
N VAL A 142 17.06 6.42 -5.01
CA VAL A 142 15.86 6.76 -5.81
C VAL A 142 15.04 7.84 -5.12
N PHE A 143 14.83 7.69 -3.81
CA PHE A 143 14.01 8.60 -3.03
C PHE A 143 14.53 10.04 -3.11
N TRP A 144 15.80 10.26 -2.76
CA TRP A 144 16.40 11.59 -2.76
C TRP A 144 16.55 12.13 -4.17
N HIS A 145 16.92 11.30 -5.15
CA HIS A 145 17.06 11.74 -6.53
C HIS A 145 15.74 12.24 -7.12
N MET A 146 14.64 11.51 -6.91
CA MET A 146 13.32 11.96 -7.37
C MET A 146 12.87 13.23 -6.66
N LEU A 147 13.16 13.36 -5.37
CA LEU A 147 12.86 14.59 -4.63
C LEU A 147 13.64 15.78 -5.16
N ASP A 148 14.93 15.60 -5.47
CA ASP A 148 15.80 16.65 -6.01
C ASP A 148 15.33 17.08 -7.40
N LEU A 149 14.87 16.14 -8.24
CA LEU A 149 14.33 16.45 -9.57
C LEU A 149 13.00 17.22 -9.50
N THR A 150 12.04 16.76 -8.71
CA THR A 150 10.67 17.31 -8.72
C THR A 150 10.45 18.44 -7.73
N GLY A 151 11.29 18.52 -6.70
CA GLY A 151 11.08 19.37 -5.52
C GLY A 151 9.92 18.92 -4.63
N TYR A 152 9.81 19.55 -3.46
CA TYR A 152 8.78 19.23 -2.45
C TYR A 152 7.33 19.58 -2.86
N ARG A 153 7.16 20.54 -3.79
CA ARG A 153 5.82 21.01 -4.22
C ARG A 153 5.03 19.99 -5.04
N HIS A 154 5.72 18.97 -5.57
CA HIS A 154 5.12 17.93 -6.41
C HIS A 154 5.31 16.54 -5.79
N SER A 155 5.25 16.45 -4.46
CA SER A 155 5.51 15.23 -3.68
C SER A 155 4.66 14.03 -4.15
N THR A 156 3.42 14.24 -4.56
CA THR A 156 2.55 13.14 -5.04
C THR A 156 3.01 12.58 -6.38
N LYS A 157 3.41 13.46 -7.31
CA LYS A 157 3.95 13.07 -8.63
C LYS A 157 5.33 12.43 -8.50
N ALA A 158 6.18 13.00 -7.64
CA ALA A 158 7.49 12.46 -7.30
C ALA A 158 7.39 11.01 -6.79
N ALA A 159 6.40 10.74 -5.93
CA ALA A 159 6.18 9.43 -5.35
C ALA A 159 5.83 8.37 -6.40
N VAL A 160 5.01 8.72 -7.39
CA VAL A 160 4.71 7.82 -8.53
C VAL A 160 6.00 7.46 -9.27
N TYR A 161 6.83 8.45 -9.62
CA TYR A 161 8.08 8.19 -10.34
C TYR A 161 9.09 7.41 -9.51
N ALA A 162 9.22 7.69 -8.21
CA ALA A 162 10.11 6.95 -7.32
C ALA A 162 9.71 5.48 -7.20
N VAL A 163 8.41 5.19 -7.05
CA VAL A 163 7.92 3.81 -7.03
C VAL A 163 8.11 3.14 -8.39
N GLY A 164 7.83 3.83 -9.49
CA GLY A 164 8.08 3.34 -10.85
C GLY A 164 9.56 2.98 -11.07
N MET A 165 10.47 3.84 -10.62
CA MET A 165 11.92 3.62 -10.69
C MET A 165 12.35 2.39 -9.89
N GLN A 166 11.80 2.17 -8.69
CA GLN A 166 12.10 0.96 -7.94
C GLN A 166 11.55 -0.29 -8.63
N ILE A 167 10.32 -0.25 -9.16
CA ILE A 167 9.74 -1.39 -9.89
C ILE A 167 10.63 -1.74 -11.09
N LEU A 168 11.06 -0.74 -11.86
CA LEU A 168 11.95 -0.93 -13.01
C LEU A 168 13.30 -1.52 -12.58
N ARG A 169 13.92 -0.98 -11.52
CA ARG A 169 15.15 -1.52 -10.94
C ARG A 169 15.00 -3.00 -10.56
N ALA A 170 13.93 -3.35 -9.86
CA ALA A 170 13.67 -4.73 -9.44
C ALA A 170 13.45 -5.66 -10.64
N GLN A 171 12.72 -5.21 -11.67
CA GLN A 171 12.51 -5.98 -12.90
C GLN A 171 13.81 -6.20 -13.67
N ALA A 172 14.65 -5.17 -13.82
CA ALA A 172 15.93 -5.27 -14.51
C ALA A 172 16.91 -6.22 -13.79
N ILE A 173 16.83 -6.32 -12.46
CA ILE A 173 17.64 -7.28 -11.67
C ILE A 173 17.10 -8.70 -11.80
N ALA A 174 15.77 -8.88 -11.74
CA ALA A 174 15.15 -10.20 -11.67
C ALA A 174 15.04 -10.90 -13.03
N VAL A 175 15.00 -10.15 -14.14
CA VAL A 175 14.79 -10.69 -15.48
C VAL A 175 16.12 -10.72 -16.25
N PRO A 176 16.51 -11.85 -16.87
CA PRO A 176 17.67 -11.93 -17.76
C PRO A 176 17.62 -10.89 -18.90
N SER A 177 18.77 -10.36 -19.28
CA SER A 177 18.84 -9.22 -20.21
C SER A 177 18.36 -9.54 -21.64
N ASP A 178 18.43 -10.81 -22.04
CA ASP A 178 17.90 -11.31 -23.31
C ASP A 178 16.36 -11.36 -23.35
N GLU A 179 15.69 -11.32 -22.19
CA GLU A 179 14.22 -11.28 -22.10
C GLU A 179 13.64 -9.86 -21.96
N TRP A 180 14.47 -8.82 -21.78
CA TRP A 180 13.99 -7.47 -21.47
C TRP A 180 13.06 -6.90 -22.54
N ILE A 181 13.41 -7.02 -23.82
CA ILE A 181 12.59 -6.53 -24.93
C ILE A 181 11.23 -7.24 -24.96
N ALA A 182 11.22 -8.56 -24.80
CA ALA A 182 10.00 -9.36 -24.82
C ALA A 182 9.05 -9.03 -23.65
N LYS A 183 9.59 -8.53 -22.53
CA LYS A 183 8.81 -8.08 -21.37
C LYS A 183 8.67 -6.56 -21.29
N ALA A 184 9.05 -5.82 -22.33
CA ALA A 184 9.03 -4.36 -22.37
C ALA A 184 9.77 -3.68 -21.20
N ILE A 185 10.88 -4.27 -20.75
CA ILE A 185 11.75 -3.71 -19.70
C ILE A 185 12.82 -2.84 -20.36
N ASP A 186 12.85 -1.55 -20.04
CA ASP A 186 13.82 -0.58 -20.58
C ASP A 186 14.71 -0.03 -19.44
N PRO A 187 15.84 -0.69 -19.14
CA PRO A 187 16.75 -0.22 -18.08
C PRO A 187 17.51 1.06 -18.44
N ASP A 188 17.51 1.47 -19.71
CA ASP A 188 18.10 2.75 -20.10
C ASP A 188 17.25 3.92 -19.59
N VAL A 189 15.93 3.76 -19.42
CA VAL A 189 15.08 4.74 -18.72
C VAL A 189 15.62 4.99 -17.32
N PHE A 190 15.87 3.93 -16.55
CA PHE A 190 16.42 4.05 -15.19
C PHE A 190 17.75 4.81 -15.21
N THR A 191 18.65 4.45 -16.12
CA THR A 191 19.97 5.10 -16.24
C THR A 191 19.86 6.58 -16.63
N ARG A 192 18.99 6.93 -17.59
CA ARG A 192 18.76 8.32 -17.98
C ARG A 192 18.17 9.14 -16.84
N VAL A 193 17.18 8.59 -16.14
CA VAL A 193 16.52 9.26 -15.01
C VAL A 193 17.51 9.51 -13.88
N MET A 194 18.30 8.52 -13.48
CA MET A 194 19.32 8.68 -12.42
C MET A 194 20.48 9.62 -12.78
N ARG A 195 20.66 9.94 -14.06
CA ARG A 195 21.69 10.89 -14.53
C ARG A 195 21.17 12.31 -14.71
N ALA A 196 19.87 12.48 -14.86
CA ALA A 196 19.27 13.80 -15.01
C ALA A 196 19.49 14.63 -13.75
N GLN A 197 19.81 15.90 -13.91
CA GLN A 197 19.95 16.86 -12.82
C GLN A 197 18.65 17.66 -12.59
N HIS A 198 17.84 17.78 -13.65
CA HIS A 198 16.62 18.59 -13.69
C HIS A 198 15.56 17.87 -14.53
N MET A 199 14.28 18.19 -14.29
CA MET A 199 13.14 17.55 -14.96
C MET A 199 13.08 17.79 -16.48
N ASP A 200 13.60 18.91 -16.97
CA ASP A 200 13.66 19.27 -18.39
C ASP A 200 14.66 18.42 -19.20
N GLN A 201 15.59 17.73 -18.51
CA GLN A 201 16.51 16.78 -19.13
C GLN A 201 15.87 15.41 -19.38
N LEU A 202 14.70 15.14 -18.78
CA LEU A 202 13.98 13.89 -18.96
C LEU A 202 13.14 13.94 -20.23
N ARG A 203 13.13 12.82 -20.96
CA ARG A 203 12.26 12.71 -22.14
C ARG A 203 10.83 12.48 -21.68
N PRO A 204 9.81 12.95 -22.42
CA PRO A 204 8.42 12.61 -22.16
C PRO A 204 8.21 11.08 -22.03
N TYR A 205 8.88 10.31 -22.89
CA TYR A 205 8.90 8.85 -22.84
C TYR A 205 9.36 8.28 -21.49
N ASP A 206 10.39 8.85 -20.85
CA ASP A 206 10.92 8.31 -19.59
C ASP A 206 9.87 8.44 -18.47
N LEU A 207 9.19 9.59 -18.40
CA LEU A 207 8.14 9.86 -17.42
C LEU A 207 6.87 9.04 -17.69
N GLU A 208 6.48 8.92 -18.96
CA GLU A 208 5.34 8.11 -19.39
C GLU A 208 5.58 6.64 -19.05
N TYR A 209 6.75 6.10 -19.39
CA TYR A 209 7.14 4.73 -19.09
C TYR A 209 7.02 4.41 -17.59
N LEU A 210 7.57 5.27 -16.72
CA LEU A 210 7.49 5.08 -15.27
C LEU A 210 6.04 5.14 -14.76
N SER A 211 5.23 6.07 -15.28
CA SER A 211 3.82 6.17 -14.89
C SER A 211 3.00 4.97 -15.34
N THR A 212 3.20 4.50 -16.58
CA THR A 212 2.55 3.31 -17.14
C THR A 212 2.95 2.06 -16.37
N LEU A 213 4.19 1.96 -15.93
CA LEU A 213 4.64 0.84 -15.11
C LEU A 213 3.93 0.80 -13.75
N VAL A 214 3.75 1.95 -13.10
CA VAL A 214 2.96 2.04 -11.86
C VAL A 214 1.50 1.69 -12.13
N GLN A 215 0.88 2.27 -13.16
CA GLN A 215 -0.51 1.98 -13.54
C GLN A 215 -0.74 0.50 -13.81
N TYR A 216 0.13 -0.13 -14.59
CA TYR A 216 0.06 -1.56 -14.86
C TYR A 216 0.10 -2.38 -13.56
N ARG A 217 0.91 -1.98 -12.56
CA ARG A 217 0.99 -2.67 -11.27
C ARG A 217 -0.15 -2.35 -10.31
N LEU A 218 -0.86 -1.23 -10.50
CA LEU A 218 -2.11 -0.94 -9.81
C LEU A 218 -3.20 -1.90 -10.31
N ILE A 219 -3.27 -2.09 -11.64
CA ILE A 219 -4.30 -2.93 -12.26
C ILE A 219 -3.97 -4.43 -12.09
N HIS A 220 -2.70 -4.81 -12.22
CA HIS A 220 -2.27 -6.22 -12.20
C HIS A 220 -1.48 -6.51 -10.93
N TRP A 221 -2.03 -6.08 -9.80
CA TRP A 221 -1.40 -6.32 -8.52
C TRP A 221 -1.34 -7.82 -8.22
N LYS A 222 -0.14 -8.28 -7.84
CA LYS A 222 0.10 -9.64 -7.39
C LYS A 222 0.19 -9.65 -5.87
N ALA A 223 -0.86 -10.14 -5.20
CA ALA A 223 -0.83 -10.32 -3.76
C ALA A 223 0.35 -11.22 -3.34
N GLY A 224 1.07 -10.79 -2.31
CA GLY A 224 2.25 -11.48 -1.83
C GLY A 224 3.48 -11.42 -2.73
N ALA A 225 3.52 -10.47 -3.67
CA ALA A 225 4.74 -10.14 -4.38
C ALA A 225 5.89 -9.83 -3.40
N GLU A 226 7.11 -10.15 -3.82
CA GLU A 226 8.32 -9.86 -3.06
C GLU A 226 8.83 -8.46 -3.37
N SER A 227 9.32 -7.78 -2.34
CA SER A 227 10.06 -6.54 -2.41
C SER A 227 11.50 -6.79 -2.85
N SER A 228 12.24 -5.72 -3.12
CA SER A 228 13.67 -5.80 -3.45
C SER A 228 14.51 -6.48 -2.35
N SER A 229 14.03 -6.48 -1.12
CA SER A 229 14.67 -7.11 0.04
C SER A 229 14.20 -8.55 0.32
N GLY A 230 13.40 -9.15 -0.56
CA GLY A 230 12.84 -10.50 -0.36
C GLY A 230 11.77 -10.57 0.73
N HIS A 231 11.15 -9.43 1.08
CA HIS A 231 10.03 -9.38 2.01
C HIS A 231 8.72 -9.20 1.25
N ARG A 232 7.57 -9.42 1.90
CA ARG A 232 6.27 -9.11 1.29
C ARG A 232 6.21 -7.61 0.93
N SER A 233 6.01 -7.32 -0.35
CA SER A 233 5.86 -5.94 -0.83
C SER A 233 4.48 -5.41 -0.45
N LEU A 234 4.41 -4.13 -0.10
CA LEU A 234 3.15 -3.44 0.08
C LEU A 234 2.46 -3.24 -1.29
N PRO A 235 1.12 -3.29 -1.40
CA PRO A 235 0.44 -2.93 -2.64
C PRO A 235 0.86 -1.56 -3.18
N VAL A 236 0.91 -1.41 -4.50
CA VAL A 236 1.49 -0.23 -5.16
C VAL A 236 0.78 1.07 -4.76
N VAL A 237 -0.54 1.04 -4.57
CA VAL A 237 -1.32 2.22 -4.10
C VAL A 237 -0.73 2.77 -2.80
N TYR A 238 -0.42 1.87 -1.87
CA TYR A 238 0.07 2.22 -0.54
C TYR A 238 1.57 2.54 -0.58
N ARG A 239 2.34 1.93 -1.47
CA ARG A 239 3.76 2.30 -1.71
C ARG A 239 3.87 3.74 -2.17
N VAL A 240 3.05 4.14 -3.14
CA VAL A 240 3.00 5.52 -3.64
C VAL A 240 2.59 6.48 -2.51
N ALA A 241 1.51 6.17 -1.80
CA ALA A 241 1.06 7.01 -0.68
C ALA A 241 2.11 7.15 0.42
N ARG A 242 2.78 6.06 0.81
CA ARG A 242 3.86 6.07 1.80
C ARG A 242 5.08 6.86 1.35
N THR A 243 5.43 6.77 0.06
CA THR A 243 6.52 7.57 -0.51
C THR A 243 6.17 9.05 -0.51
N ALA A 244 4.94 9.41 -0.86
CA ALA A 244 4.46 10.80 -0.80
C ALA A 244 4.44 11.34 0.65
N ALA A 245 4.02 10.52 1.61
CA ALA A 245 4.08 10.85 3.03
C ALA A 245 5.52 11.06 3.51
N ALA A 246 6.47 10.22 3.07
CA ALA A 246 7.89 10.40 3.36
C ALA A 246 8.43 11.72 2.77
N TYR A 247 8.03 12.11 1.56
CA TYR A 247 8.36 13.42 1.01
C TYR A 247 7.76 14.58 1.80
N ARG A 248 6.53 14.40 2.32
CA ARG A 248 5.91 15.40 3.20
C ARG A 248 6.64 15.53 4.53
N ASP A 249 7.05 14.41 5.15
CA ASP A 249 7.89 14.42 6.35
C ASP A 249 9.25 15.09 6.09
N ALA A 250 9.85 14.83 4.92
CA ALA A 250 11.12 15.44 4.52
C ALA A 250 11.01 16.96 4.27
N GLN A 251 9.87 17.44 3.79
CA GLN A 251 9.58 18.87 3.63
C GLN A 251 9.56 19.60 4.98
N GLY A 252 9.15 18.88 6.03
CA GLY A 252 8.87 19.45 7.34
C GLY A 252 7.51 20.13 7.42
N TYR A 253 7.19 20.61 8.62
CA TYR A 253 5.89 21.18 8.96
C TYR A 253 6.05 22.65 9.34
N ALA A 254 5.10 23.49 8.92
CA ALA A 254 5.11 24.92 9.26
C ALA A 254 4.94 25.15 10.79
N GLY A 255 4.29 24.22 11.48
CA GLY A 255 4.15 24.20 12.94
C GLY A 255 4.99 23.09 13.60
N SER A 256 4.52 22.60 14.74
CA SER A 256 5.14 21.43 15.38
C SER A 256 4.89 20.16 14.60
N SER A 257 5.86 19.24 14.57
CA SER A 257 5.66 17.90 14.00
C SER A 257 4.39 17.23 14.54
N PRO A 258 3.60 16.53 13.68
CA PRO A 258 2.43 15.77 14.10
C PRO A 258 2.80 14.52 14.91
N CYS A 259 4.04 14.05 14.79
CA CYS A 259 4.54 12.91 15.54
C CYS A 259 5.40 13.35 16.73
N THR A 260 5.30 12.58 17.81
CA THR A 260 6.34 12.52 18.85
C THR A 260 7.55 11.72 18.34
N ARG A 261 8.66 11.74 19.09
CA ARG A 261 9.92 11.07 18.67
C ARG A 261 9.81 9.55 18.55
N ASP A 262 8.92 8.93 19.33
CA ASP A 262 8.60 7.51 19.26
C ASP A 262 7.57 7.17 18.17
N GLY A 263 7.15 8.16 17.36
CA GLY A 263 6.21 7.96 16.26
C GLY A 263 4.77 7.79 16.71
N THR A 264 4.40 8.28 17.90
CA THR A 264 3.00 8.36 18.33
C THR A 264 2.38 9.71 17.93
N PRO A 265 1.07 9.78 17.66
CA PRO A 265 0.43 11.03 17.25
C PRO A 265 0.39 12.01 18.42
N ARG A 266 0.84 13.25 18.19
CA ARG A 266 0.75 14.33 19.17
C ARG A 266 -0.63 14.97 19.11
N ALA A 267 -1.44 14.82 20.16
CA ALA A 267 -2.83 15.29 20.17
C ALA A 267 -3.05 16.76 19.76
N SER A 268 -2.09 17.65 20.04
CA SER A 268 -2.20 19.08 19.70
C SER A 268 -1.93 19.39 18.22
N SER A 269 -1.22 18.53 17.47
CA SER A 269 -0.74 18.83 16.12
C SER A 269 -1.05 17.75 15.08
N ALA A 270 -1.30 16.52 15.50
CA ALA A 270 -1.73 15.45 14.61
C ALA A 270 -3.20 15.62 14.23
N GLY A 271 -3.47 15.62 12.93
CA GLY A 271 -4.82 15.57 12.40
C GLY A 271 -5.47 14.21 12.62
N THR A 272 -6.79 14.17 12.62
CA THR A 272 -7.59 12.93 12.73
C THR A 272 -8.07 12.39 11.38
N GLY A 273 -7.65 13.00 10.27
CA GLY A 273 -8.16 12.67 8.93
C GLY A 273 -9.55 13.23 8.68
N GLY A 274 -10.14 12.89 7.52
CA GLY A 274 -11.41 13.48 7.06
C GLY A 274 -11.24 14.98 6.80
N ASP A 275 -12.11 15.79 7.42
CA ASP A 275 -12.13 17.25 7.27
C ASP A 275 -11.08 17.97 8.14
N ASP A 276 -10.22 17.25 8.86
CA ASP A 276 -9.17 17.86 9.67
C ASP A 276 -7.96 18.26 8.80
N ASP A 277 -7.77 19.57 8.63
CA ASP A 277 -6.68 20.16 7.84
C ASP A 277 -5.27 19.95 8.44
N ARG A 278 -5.17 19.50 9.70
CA ARG A 278 -3.88 19.26 10.34
C ARG A 278 -3.18 18.06 9.71
N PRO A 279 -1.83 18.07 9.63
CA PRO A 279 -1.09 16.95 9.07
C PRO A 279 -1.26 15.69 9.91
N LEU A 280 -1.37 14.53 9.26
CA LEU A 280 -1.35 13.25 9.94
C LEU A 280 0.04 12.96 10.52
N CYS A 281 0.10 12.23 11.63
CA CYS A 281 1.33 11.55 12.01
C CYS A 281 1.50 10.30 11.13
N PHE A 282 2.15 10.43 9.97
CA PHE A 282 2.22 9.36 8.99
C PHE A 282 2.83 8.07 9.53
N ALA A 283 3.83 8.16 10.41
CA ALA A 283 4.43 6.98 11.06
C ALA A 283 3.38 6.14 11.82
N ALA A 284 2.43 6.77 12.51
CA ALA A 284 1.37 6.11 13.26
C ALA A 284 0.12 5.80 12.43
N ALA A 285 -0.08 6.46 11.30
CA ALA A 285 -1.24 6.27 10.46
C ALA A 285 -1.20 4.90 9.77
N THR A 286 -2.36 4.25 9.60
CA THR A 286 -2.47 3.03 8.76
C THR A 286 -2.19 3.35 7.30
N ASP A 287 -1.73 2.39 6.51
CA ASP A 287 -1.45 2.62 5.09
C ASP A 287 -2.69 3.12 4.33
N ARG A 288 -3.88 2.63 4.69
CA ARG A 288 -5.17 3.12 4.17
C ARG A 288 -5.41 4.59 4.46
N ALA A 289 -5.14 5.03 5.69
CA ALA A 289 -5.29 6.44 6.06
C ALA A 289 -4.27 7.33 5.34
N VAL A 290 -3.04 6.84 5.16
CA VAL A 290 -2.04 7.54 4.35
C VAL A 290 -2.45 7.63 2.89
N HIS A 291 -3.07 6.58 2.34
CA HIS A 291 -3.63 6.60 0.99
C HIS A 291 -4.79 7.59 0.85
N ALA A 292 -5.73 7.62 1.79
CA ALA A 292 -6.81 8.62 1.83
C ALA A 292 -6.25 10.05 1.79
N TRP A 293 -5.24 10.33 2.62
CA TRP A 293 -4.54 11.61 2.62
C TRP A 293 -3.84 11.89 1.29
N TYR A 294 -3.18 10.88 0.68
CA TYR A 294 -2.49 11.02 -0.60
C TYR A 294 -3.46 11.44 -1.72
N LEU A 295 -4.65 10.83 -1.80
CA LEU A 295 -5.65 11.19 -2.80
C LEU A 295 -6.11 12.66 -2.61
N ALA A 296 -6.34 13.09 -1.37
CA ALA A 296 -6.67 14.48 -1.07
C ALA A 296 -5.53 15.45 -1.42
N GLU A 297 -4.27 15.09 -1.13
CA GLU A 297 -3.09 15.86 -1.54
C GLU A 297 -2.97 15.96 -3.06
N TYR A 298 -3.19 14.84 -3.75
CA TYR A 298 -3.08 14.75 -5.19
C TYR A 298 -4.09 15.68 -5.87
N THR A 299 -5.35 15.63 -5.45
CA THR A 299 -6.41 16.53 -5.94
C THR A 299 -6.07 18.00 -5.67
N ARG A 300 -5.53 18.31 -4.50
CA ARG A 300 -5.08 19.68 -4.17
C ARG A 300 -3.93 20.14 -5.08
N GLN A 301 -2.94 19.28 -5.31
CA GLN A 301 -1.80 19.59 -6.18
C GLN A 301 -2.18 19.66 -7.66
N SER A 302 -3.20 18.93 -8.11
CA SER A 302 -3.69 18.98 -9.51
C SER A 302 -4.59 20.18 -9.80
N THR A 303 -5.32 20.67 -8.80
CA THR A 303 -6.18 21.86 -8.91
C THR A 303 -5.36 23.16 -8.95
N TYR A 304 -4.15 23.16 -8.38
CA TYR A 304 -3.25 24.30 -8.43
C TYR A 304 -2.63 24.44 -9.84
N VAL A 305 -3.27 25.25 -10.69
CA VAL A 305 -2.72 25.68 -11.98
C VAL A 305 -2.08 27.07 -11.80
N PRO A 306 -0.75 27.18 -11.68
CA PRO A 306 -0.11 28.48 -11.84
C PRO A 306 -0.27 28.93 -13.30
N GLU A 307 -0.62 30.19 -13.54
CA GLU A 307 -0.58 30.79 -14.88
C GLU A 307 0.87 30.71 -15.40
N HIS A 308 1.21 29.76 -16.27
CA HIS A 308 2.37 29.83 -17.18
C HIS A 308 2.20 28.82 -18.34
N HIS A 309 2.74 29.21 -19.51
CA HIS A 309 2.47 28.70 -20.86
C HIS A 309 2.22 27.20 -21.02
N ASP A 310 1.20 26.90 -21.83
CA ASP A 310 0.82 25.58 -22.30
C ASP A 310 2.00 24.79 -22.90
N ASP A 311 2.53 23.86 -22.12
CA ASP A 311 3.38 22.78 -22.61
C ASP A 311 2.67 21.44 -22.45
N GLY A 312 2.95 20.49 -23.35
CA GLY A 312 2.28 19.18 -23.46
C GLY A 312 2.23 18.32 -22.17
N LEU A 313 2.97 18.70 -21.14
CA LEU A 313 2.93 18.16 -19.77
C LEU A 313 1.56 18.29 -19.08
N SER A 314 0.73 19.28 -19.46
CA SER A 314 -0.60 19.47 -18.90
C SER A 314 -1.60 18.36 -19.29
N ARG A 315 -1.43 17.73 -20.45
CA ARG A 315 -2.26 16.61 -20.91
C ARG A 315 -2.00 15.32 -20.13
N LEU A 316 -0.75 15.08 -19.76
CA LEU A 316 -0.33 13.89 -19.01
C LEU A 316 -0.80 13.97 -17.54
N ALA A 317 -0.81 15.18 -16.96
CA ALA A 317 -1.38 15.41 -15.63
C ALA A 317 -2.89 15.13 -15.56
N ARG A 318 -3.66 15.45 -16.62
CA ARG A 318 -5.09 15.12 -16.70
C ARG A 318 -5.34 13.61 -16.79
N PHE A 319 -4.53 12.88 -17.55
CA PHE A 319 -4.71 11.43 -17.73
C PHE A 319 -4.32 10.62 -16.49
N ALA A 320 -3.19 10.95 -15.85
CA ALA A 320 -2.82 10.35 -14.57
C ALA A 320 -3.84 10.68 -13.46
N GLY A 321 -4.46 11.86 -13.52
CA GLY A 321 -5.50 12.27 -12.58
C GLY A 321 -6.77 11.44 -12.72
N LEU A 322 -7.19 11.17 -13.95
CA LEU A 322 -8.36 10.34 -14.24
C LEU A 322 -8.19 8.92 -13.67
N VAL A 323 -7.05 8.26 -13.89
CA VAL A 323 -6.82 6.90 -13.37
C VAL A 323 -6.70 6.87 -11.84
N LEU A 324 -6.12 7.89 -11.20
CA LEU A 324 -6.00 7.95 -9.75
C LEU A 324 -7.31 8.30 -9.04
N THR A 325 -8.18 9.10 -9.65
CA THR A 325 -9.54 9.35 -9.14
C THR A 325 -10.45 8.13 -9.25
N LEU A 326 -10.20 7.23 -10.22
CA LEU A 326 -10.93 5.95 -10.33
C LEU A 326 -10.59 4.98 -9.19
N VAL A 327 -9.47 5.22 -8.48
CA VAL A 327 -9.00 4.41 -7.35
C VAL A 327 -9.46 5.05 -6.03
N ASP A 328 -10.72 5.49 -5.98
CA ASP A 328 -11.34 6.05 -4.77
C ASP A 328 -11.32 5.01 -3.63
N LEU A 329 -11.52 5.45 -2.39
CA LEU A 329 -11.27 4.66 -1.18
C LEU A 329 -12.05 3.33 -1.08
N ALA A 330 -13.16 3.21 -1.83
CA ALA A 330 -13.92 1.98 -2.06
C ALA A 330 -13.30 1.13 -3.19
N GLY A 331 -12.85 1.79 -4.26
CA GLY A 331 -12.32 1.21 -5.48
C GLY A 331 -11.06 0.39 -5.31
N VAL A 332 -10.10 0.69 -4.41
CA VAL A 332 -8.91 -0.18 -4.26
C VAL A 332 -9.29 -1.61 -3.85
N LEU A 333 -10.27 -1.76 -2.95
CA LEU A 333 -10.64 -3.07 -2.43
C LEU A 333 -11.74 -3.74 -3.24
N GLU A 334 -12.63 -2.97 -3.86
CA GLU A 334 -13.53 -3.49 -4.90
C GLU A 334 -12.77 -3.87 -6.17
N PHE A 335 -11.67 -3.20 -6.49
CA PHE A 335 -10.74 -3.59 -7.54
C PHE A 335 -10.09 -4.92 -7.19
N VAL A 336 -9.71 -5.14 -5.92
CA VAL A 336 -9.25 -6.44 -5.44
C VAL A 336 -10.35 -7.50 -5.53
N GLU A 337 -11.62 -7.17 -5.21
CA GLU A 337 -12.75 -8.07 -5.49
C GLU A 337 -12.91 -8.37 -6.99
N ALA A 338 -12.75 -7.38 -7.87
CA ALA A 338 -12.81 -7.55 -9.33
C ALA A 338 -11.65 -8.39 -9.87
N THR A 339 -10.43 -8.20 -9.35
CA THR A 339 -9.25 -8.99 -9.75
C THR A 339 -9.37 -10.43 -9.23
N VAL A 340 -9.93 -10.61 -8.03
CA VAL A 340 -10.24 -11.94 -7.50
C VAL A 340 -11.37 -12.58 -8.30
N ALA A 341 -12.39 -11.82 -8.72
CA ALA A 341 -13.45 -12.30 -9.61
C ALA A 341 -12.87 -12.73 -10.96
N GLU A 342 -11.97 -11.97 -11.57
CA GLU A 342 -11.28 -12.36 -12.81
C GLU A 342 -10.44 -13.64 -12.64
N SER A 343 -9.72 -13.76 -11.53
CA SER A 343 -9.00 -15.00 -11.16
C SER A 343 -9.95 -16.18 -10.90
N LEU A 344 -11.18 -15.93 -10.47
CA LEU A 344 -12.21 -16.93 -10.21
C LEU A 344 -12.90 -17.38 -11.52
N VAL A 345 -13.15 -16.47 -12.46
CA VAL A 345 -13.64 -16.78 -13.81
C VAL A 345 -12.65 -17.65 -14.56
N THR A 346 -11.38 -17.22 -14.57
CA THR A 346 -10.31 -17.98 -15.23
C THR A 346 -10.04 -19.34 -14.59
N SER A 347 -10.58 -19.61 -13.40
CA SER A 347 -10.54 -20.93 -12.74
C SER A 347 -11.90 -21.66 -12.72
N GLU A 348 -12.89 -21.21 -13.50
CA GLU A 348 -14.27 -21.74 -13.57
C GLU A 348 -15.00 -21.81 -12.21
N ALA A 349 -14.55 -21.03 -11.23
CA ALA A 349 -15.10 -21.06 -9.87
C ALA A 349 -16.36 -20.20 -9.69
N ILE A 350 -16.62 -19.27 -10.63
CA ILE A 350 -17.86 -18.47 -10.75
C ILE A 350 -18.29 -18.43 -12.21
N GLY A 351 -19.58 -18.22 -12.48
CA GLY A 351 -20.08 -18.08 -13.86
C GLY A 351 -19.83 -16.69 -14.44
N ASP A 352 -19.77 -16.59 -15.77
CA ASP A 352 -19.51 -15.33 -16.51
C ASP A 352 -20.44 -14.18 -16.07
N ALA A 353 -21.72 -14.48 -15.76
CA ALA A 353 -22.70 -13.50 -15.32
C ALA A 353 -22.39 -12.89 -13.94
N GLU A 354 -21.82 -13.66 -13.00
CA GLU A 354 -21.43 -13.14 -11.67
C GLU A 354 -20.17 -12.27 -11.75
N ALA A 355 -19.27 -12.62 -12.68
CA ALA A 355 -18.11 -11.81 -12.97
C ALA A 355 -18.50 -10.49 -13.64
N GLU A 356 -19.38 -10.55 -14.65
CA GLU A 356 -19.93 -9.37 -15.31
C GLU A 356 -20.68 -8.47 -14.32
N ALA A 357 -21.39 -9.02 -13.32
CA ALA A 357 -22.00 -8.24 -12.25
C ALA A 357 -20.99 -7.64 -11.24
N SER A 358 -19.82 -8.25 -11.07
CA SER A 358 -18.74 -7.72 -10.22
C SER A 358 -17.95 -6.64 -10.97
N PHE A 359 -17.67 -6.85 -12.26
CA PHE A 359 -17.12 -5.85 -13.16
C PHE A 359 -18.07 -4.67 -13.32
N ALA A 360 -19.37 -4.88 -13.56
CA ALA A 360 -20.34 -3.80 -13.68
C ALA A 360 -20.46 -2.97 -12.39
N ARG A 361 -20.29 -3.57 -11.21
CA ARG A 361 -20.22 -2.83 -9.93
C ARG A 361 -18.95 -1.99 -9.82
N ALA A 362 -17.80 -2.54 -10.21
CA ALA A 362 -16.55 -1.78 -10.29
C ALA A 362 -16.64 -0.65 -11.34
N ASP A 363 -17.35 -0.88 -12.45
CA ASP A 363 -17.51 0.08 -13.55
C ASP A 363 -18.50 1.21 -13.24
N LEU A 364 -19.55 0.93 -12.47
CA LEU A 364 -20.50 1.94 -11.98
C LEU A 364 -19.84 2.94 -11.02
N LEU A 365 -18.74 2.54 -10.37
CA LEU A 365 -17.94 3.39 -9.49
C LEU A 365 -16.76 4.04 -10.25
N SER A 366 -16.50 3.59 -11.48
CA SER A 366 -15.49 4.13 -12.40
C SER A 366 -16.06 5.14 -13.41
N CYS A 367 -17.39 5.29 -13.50
CA CYS A 367 -18.01 6.20 -14.45
C CYS A 367 -17.81 7.68 -14.08
N PRO A 368 -17.44 8.55 -15.04
CA PRO A 368 -17.35 9.98 -14.82
C PRO A 368 -18.73 10.60 -14.57
N ILE A 369 -18.78 11.62 -13.70
CA ILE A 369 -19.90 12.57 -13.66
C ILE A 369 -20.03 13.15 -15.08
N PRO A 370 -21.22 13.10 -15.72
CA PRO A 370 -21.39 13.63 -17.06
C PRO A 370 -21.14 15.15 -17.07
N GLU A 371 -20.59 15.62 -18.19
CA GLU A 371 -20.10 16.99 -18.46
C GLU A 371 -20.99 18.14 -17.97
#